data_AF-A0A6G2UYZ6-F1
#
_entry.id   AF-A0A6G2UYZ6-F1
#
_cell.length_a   1.000
_cell.length_b   1.000
_cell.length_c   1.000
_cell.angle_alpha   90.00
_cell.angle_beta   90.00
_cell.angle_gamma   90.00
#
_symmetry.space_group_name_H-M   'P 1'
#
loop_
_entity.id
_entity.type
_entity.pdbx_description
1 polymer ?
#
loop_
_entity_poly.entity_id
_entity_poly.type
_entity_poly.pdbx_seq_one_letter_code
_entity_poly.pdbx_strand_id
1 'polypeptide(L)'
;LPLHGRARAVAALARIPGTGAESLGEWTGSDDVVLAEAALTALGHTDRAPEVLPVLLARTGDDRARVAVFAAGRASQDIRPSVLAPMLRARLAPGTGKVTSRKETVRLAVA
;
A
#
# COMPACT_ATOMS: atom_id res chain seq x y z
N LEU A 1 -15.81 -16.06 12.63
CA LEU A 1 -14.41 -16.51 12.43
C LEU A 1 -13.52 -15.89 13.51
N PRO A 2 -12.55 -16.64 14.09
CA PRO A 2 -11.50 -16.06 14.93
C PRO A 2 -10.75 -14.94 14.20
N LEU A 3 -10.16 -13.99 14.93
CA LEU A 3 -9.51 -12.80 14.34
C LEU A 3 -8.46 -13.16 13.27
N HIS A 4 -7.60 -14.14 13.55
CA HIS A 4 -6.62 -14.62 12.57
C HIS A 4 -7.28 -15.19 11.30
N GLY A 5 -8.41 -15.90 11.46
CA GLY A 5 -9.20 -16.42 10.34
C GLY A 5 -9.81 -15.30 9.49
N ARG A 6 -10.26 -14.22 10.13
CA ARG A 6 -10.75 -13.00 9.43
C ARG A 6 -9.62 -12.31 8.68
N ALA A 7 -8.48 -12.07 9.33
CA ALA A 7 -7.32 -11.43 8.71
C ALA A 7 -6.83 -12.19 7.47
N ARG A 8 -6.80 -13.53 7.55
CA ARG A 8 -6.46 -14.39 6.41
C ARG A 8 -7.49 -14.31 5.29
N ALA A 9 -8.78 -14.22 5.63
CA ALA A 9 -9.84 -14.06 4.64
C ALA A 9 -9.73 -12.71 3.90
N VAL A 10 -9.47 -11.62 4.63
CA VAL A 10 -9.19 -10.29 4.04
C VAL A 10 -7.97 -10.38 3.13
N ALA A 11 -6.86 -10.94 3.59
CA ALA A 11 -5.64 -11.04 2.78
C ALA A 11 -5.83 -11.86 1.48
N ALA A 12 -6.72 -12.86 1.50
CA ALA A 12 -7.01 -13.69 0.33
C ALA A 12 -7.67 -12.92 -0.83
N LEU A 13 -8.28 -11.75 -0.55
CA LEU A 13 -8.87 -10.88 -1.56
C LEU A 13 -7.83 -10.40 -2.59
N ALA A 14 -6.55 -10.30 -2.23
CA ALA A 14 -5.49 -9.91 -3.16
C ALA A 14 -5.35 -10.87 -4.36
N ARG A 15 -5.84 -12.11 -4.22
CA ARG A 15 -5.79 -13.12 -5.29
C ARG A 15 -6.94 -13.00 -6.28
N ILE A 16 -7.90 -12.10 -6.06
CA ILE A 16 -9.04 -11.87 -6.95
C ILE A 16 -8.63 -10.81 -7.97
N PRO A 17 -8.42 -11.17 -9.25
CA PRO A 17 -8.02 -10.21 -10.26
C PRO A 17 -9.08 -9.14 -10.50
N GLY A 18 -8.64 -7.92 -10.78
CA GLY A 18 -9.52 -6.79 -11.08
C GLY A 18 -10.18 -6.14 -9.85
N THR A 19 -10.93 -6.90 -9.05
CA THR A 19 -11.75 -6.35 -7.93
C THR A 19 -11.11 -6.49 -6.56
N GLY A 20 -10.10 -7.36 -6.40
CA GLY A 20 -9.47 -7.60 -5.10
C GLY A 20 -8.89 -6.34 -4.45
N ALA A 21 -8.30 -5.45 -5.25
CA ALA A 21 -7.74 -4.19 -4.77
C ALA A 21 -8.82 -3.24 -4.21
N GLU A 22 -9.98 -3.16 -4.85
CA GLU A 22 -11.10 -2.32 -4.39
C GLU A 22 -11.65 -2.85 -3.06
N SER A 23 -11.94 -4.16 -3.00
CA SER A 23 -12.42 -4.79 -1.76
C SER A 23 -11.42 -4.63 -0.61
N LEU A 24 -10.11 -4.77 -0.87
CA LEU A 24 -9.08 -4.54 0.14
C LEU A 24 -9.02 -3.07 0.59
N GLY A 25 -9.28 -2.13 -0.31
CA GLY A 25 -9.34 -0.70 -0.01
C GLY A 25 -10.30 -0.37 1.14
N GLU A 26 -11.49 -0.99 1.14
CA GLU A 26 -12.48 -0.84 2.21
C GLU A 26 -11.93 -1.29 3.57
N TRP A 27 -11.18 -2.39 3.60
CA TRP A 27 -10.62 -2.93 4.84
C TRP A 27 -9.44 -2.12 5.40
N THR A 28 -8.75 -1.32 4.58
CA THR A 28 -7.64 -0.48 5.07
C THR A 28 -8.06 0.57 6.10
N GLY A 29 -9.35 0.91 6.13
CA GLY A 29 -9.95 1.83 7.09
C GLY A 29 -10.55 1.17 8.33
N SER A 30 -10.44 -0.16 8.48
CA SER A 30 -11.01 -0.90 9.60
C SER A 30 -10.51 -0.38 10.96
N ASP A 31 -11.45 -0.23 11.90
CA ASP A 31 -11.14 0.08 13.31
C ASP A 31 -10.34 -1.06 13.98
N ASP A 32 -10.52 -2.29 13.50
CA ASP A 32 -9.66 -3.41 13.87
C ASP A 32 -8.31 -3.28 13.14
N VAL A 33 -7.26 -2.96 13.90
CA VAL A 33 -5.89 -2.76 13.41
C VAL A 33 -5.37 -3.99 12.66
N VAL A 34 -5.67 -5.19 13.15
CA VAL A 34 -5.15 -6.44 12.54
C VAL A 34 -5.74 -6.61 11.14
N LEU A 35 -7.01 -6.26 10.95
CA LEU A 35 -7.65 -6.33 9.63
C LEU A 35 -7.18 -5.22 8.70
N ALA A 36 -7.01 -4.01 9.22
CA ALA A 36 -6.47 -2.89 8.43
C ALA A 36 -5.03 -3.16 7.95
N GLU A 37 -4.16 -3.70 8.81
CA GLU A 37 -2.79 -4.05 8.44
C GLU A 37 -2.72 -5.25 7.50
N ALA A 38 -3.58 -6.26 7.69
CA ALA A 38 -3.70 -7.37 6.75
C ALA A 38 -4.12 -6.88 5.36
N ALA A 39 -5.08 -5.95 5.30
CA ALA A 39 -5.53 -5.35 4.04
C ALA A 39 -4.43 -4.52 3.36
N LEU A 40 -3.71 -3.67 4.11
CA LEU A 40 -2.60 -2.88 3.58
C LEU A 40 -1.47 -3.77 3.03
N THR A 41 -1.12 -4.84 3.76
CA THR A 41 -0.12 -5.82 3.30
C THR A 41 -0.56 -6.51 2.01
N ALA A 42 -1.83 -6.93 1.96
CA ALA A 42 -2.40 -7.65 0.83
C ALA A 42 -2.54 -6.75 -0.42
N LEU A 43 -2.83 -5.46 -0.27
CA LEU A 43 -2.88 -4.50 -1.40
C LEU A 43 -1.60 -4.51 -2.23
N GLY A 44 -0.43 -4.62 -1.58
CA GLY A 44 0.86 -4.69 -2.25
C GLY A 44 1.09 -5.94 -3.11
N HIS A 45 0.18 -6.92 -3.05
CA HIS A 45 0.24 -8.19 -3.80
C HIS A 45 -0.86 -8.30 -4.87
N THR A 46 -1.63 -7.24 -5.10
CA THR A 46 -2.69 -7.23 -6.11
C THR A 46 -2.13 -7.08 -7.53
N ASP A 47 -2.93 -7.44 -8.52
CA ASP A 47 -2.64 -7.23 -9.94
C ASP A 47 -2.80 -5.76 -10.40
N ARG A 48 -3.12 -4.85 -9.47
CA ARG A 48 -3.37 -3.41 -9.69
C ARG A 48 -2.27 -2.55 -9.07
N ALA A 49 -1.02 -3.00 -9.15
CA ALA A 49 0.13 -2.34 -8.51
C ALA A 49 0.24 -0.83 -8.82
N PRO A 50 0.10 -0.36 -10.09
CA PRO A 50 0.11 1.07 -10.40
C PRO A 50 -1.01 1.86 -9.72
N GLU A 51 -2.20 1.27 -9.58
CA GLU A 51 -3.35 1.92 -8.96
C GLU A 51 -3.25 2.00 -7.43
N VAL A 52 -2.68 0.97 -6.80
CA VAL A 52 -2.59 0.90 -5.32
C VAL A 52 -1.38 1.63 -4.75
N LEU A 53 -0.29 1.78 -5.51
CA LEU A 53 0.94 2.40 -5.01
C LEU A 53 0.72 3.83 -4.46
N PRO A 54 -0.02 4.74 -5.13
CA PRO A 54 -0.29 6.07 -4.58
C PRO A 54 -1.05 6.03 -3.24
N VAL A 55 -1.98 5.07 -3.09
CA VAL A 55 -2.75 4.87 -1.85
C VAL A 55 -1.82 4.42 -0.72
N LEU A 56 -0.92 3.47 -0.99
CA LEU A 56 0.05 2.99 -0.01
C LEU A 56 1.04 4.10 0.39
N LEU A 57 1.55 4.86 -0.59
CA LEU A 57 2.44 5.99 -0.31
C LEU A 57 1.77 7.08 0.54
N ALA A 58 0.45 7.29 0.38
CA ALA A 58 -0.30 8.24 1.19
C ALA A 58 -0.29 7.88 2.70
N ARG A 59 -0.23 6.58 3.02
CA ARG A 59 -0.27 6.03 4.39
C ARG A 59 1.09 5.95 5.08
N THR A 60 2.19 6.21 4.39
CA THR A 60 3.56 6.17 4.96
C THR A 60 3.86 7.25 6.02
N GLY A 61 2.87 8.07 6.40
CA GLY A 61 2.99 9.12 7.43
C GLY A 61 1.93 9.04 8.54
N ASP A 62 1.22 7.91 8.66
CA ASP A 62 0.27 7.64 9.74
C ASP A 62 0.77 6.51 10.66
N ASP A 63 -0.07 6.09 11.61
CA ASP A 63 0.27 5.06 12.61
C ASP A 63 0.57 3.69 11.98
N ARG A 64 0.17 3.46 10.72
CA ARG A 64 0.39 2.24 9.95
C ARG A 64 1.51 2.39 8.92
N ALA A 65 2.34 3.44 9.04
CA ALA A 65 3.42 3.74 8.10
C ALA A 65 4.34 2.55 7.81
N ARG A 66 4.72 1.76 8.83
CA ARG A 66 5.59 0.59 8.65
C ARG A 66 5.01 -0.42 7.66
N VAL A 67 3.73 -0.74 7.80
CA VAL A 67 3.04 -1.70 6.92
C VAL A 67 2.87 -1.11 5.53
N ALA A 68 2.50 0.17 5.46
CA ALA A 68 2.34 0.89 4.20
C ALA A 68 3.65 0.97 3.39
N VAL A 69 4.80 1.22 4.04
CA VAL A 69 6.12 1.26 3.37
C VAL A 69 6.48 -0.11 2.81
N PHE A 70 6.29 -1.18 3.60
CA PHE A 70 6.54 -2.54 3.13
C PHE A 70 5.67 -2.90 1.92
N ALA A 71 4.36 -2.64 2.02
CA ALA A 71 3.42 -2.90 0.93
C ALA A 71 3.73 -2.06 -0.33
N ALA A 72 4.11 -0.79 -0.16
CA ALA A 72 4.49 0.09 -1.27
C ALA A 72 5.75 -0.43 -1.99
N GLY A 73 6.76 -0.87 -1.23
CA GLY A 73 7.97 -1.49 -1.78
C GLY A 73 7.67 -2.79 -2.53
N ARG A 74 6.76 -3.62 -2.01
CA ARG A 74 6.33 -4.82 -2.73
C ARG A 74 5.60 -4.47 -4.03
N ALA A 75 4.64 -3.53 -4.01
CA ALA A 75 3.91 -3.10 -5.19
C ALA A 75 4.83 -2.49 -6.24
N SER A 76 5.84 -1.70 -5.83
CA SER A 76 6.76 -1.06 -6.77
C SER A 76 7.59 -2.05 -7.60
N GLN A 77 7.82 -3.26 -7.08
CA GLN A 77 8.53 -4.31 -7.83
C GLN A 77 7.74 -4.80 -9.05
N ASP A 78 6.42 -4.63 -9.06
CA ASP A 78 5.54 -5.07 -10.15
C ASP A 78 5.20 -3.92 -11.13
N ILE A 79 5.78 -2.72 -10.96
CA ILE A 79 5.55 -1.54 -11.79
C ILE A 79 6.76 -1.26 -12.68
N ARG A 80 6.52 -1.04 -13.98
CA ARG A 80 7.58 -0.65 -14.92
C ARG A 80 8.28 0.64 -14.47
N PRO A 81 9.62 0.75 -14.54
CA PRO A 81 10.35 1.96 -14.12
C PRO A 81 9.88 3.27 -14.76
N SER A 82 9.47 3.23 -16.04
CA SER A 82 8.94 4.39 -16.77
C SER A 82 7.62 4.92 -16.19
N VAL A 83 6.85 4.07 -15.51
CA VAL A 83 5.60 4.42 -14.82
C VAL A 83 5.89 4.80 -13.36
N LEU A 84 6.76 4.04 -12.69
CA LEU A 84 7.10 4.24 -11.28
C LEU A 84 7.78 5.59 -11.03
N ALA A 85 8.74 5.98 -11.85
CA ALA A 85 9.54 7.18 -11.60
C ALA A 85 8.71 8.48 -11.58
N PRO A 86 7.77 8.73 -12.50
CA PRO A 86 6.82 9.86 -12.39
C PRO A 86 5.99 9.85 -11.10
N MET A 87 5.52 8.67 -10.66
CA MET A 87 4.70 8.54 -9.44
C MET A 87 5.49 8.91 -8.18
N LEU A 88 6.73 8.43 -8.08
CA LEU A 88 7.63 8.78 -6.98
C LEU A 88 7.97 10.28 -6.99
N ARG A 89 8.25 10.87 -8.17
CA ARG A 89 8.47 12.31 -8.29
C ARG A 89 7.27 13.13 -7.83
N ALA A 90 6.05 12.74 -8.22
CA ALA A 90 4.83 13.40 -7.76
C ALA A 90 4.69 13.36 -6.24
N ARG A 91 5.05 12.22 -5.61
CA ARG A 91 5.02 12.08 -4.15
C ARG A 91 6.13 12.83 -3.42
N LEU A 92 7.23 13.17 -4.10
CA LEU A 92 8.35 13.92 -3.53
C LEU A 92 8.22 15.44 -3.74
N ALA A 93 7.26 15.88 -4.57
CA ALA A 93 7.06 17.29 -4.88
C ALA A 93 6.79 18.14 -3.62
N PRO A 94 7.23 19.41 -3.59
CA PRO A 94 6.91 20.32 -2.49
C PRO A 94 5.41 20.38 -2.21
N GLY A 95 5.03 20.46 -0.93
CA GLY A 95 3.63 20.50 -0.51
C GLY A 95 2.90 19.14 -0.49
N THR A 96 3.55 18.04 -0.89
CA THR A 96 2.93 16.71 -0.88
C THR A 96 3.27 15.91 0.37
N GLY A 97 2.23 15.58 1.16
CA GLY A 97 2.34 14.71 2.34
C GLY A 97 3.23 15.24 3.48
N LYS A 98 3.25 14.50 4.58
CA LYS A 98 4.14 14.78 5.71
C LYS A 98 5.60 14.54 5.31
N VAL A 99 6.54 15.25 5.94
CA VAL A 99 7.99 15.07 5.71
C VAL A 99 8.42 13.61 5.90
N THR A 100 7.88 12.92 6.91
CA THR A 100 8.17 11.50 7.18
C THR A 100 7.79 10.61 6.00
N SER A 101 6.62 10.83 5.42
CA SER A 101 6.16 10.08 4.25
C SER A 101 7.07 10.29 3.03
N ARG A 102 7.55 11.54 2.82
CA ARG A 102 8.50 11.84 1.75
C ARG A 102 9.85 11.17 1.97
N LYS A 103 10.36 11.14 3.21
CA LYS A 103 11.61 10.41 3.54
C LYS A 103 11.52 8.94 3.18
N GLU A 104 10.41 8.28 3.53
CA GLU A 104 10.22 6.87 3.19
C GLU A 104 10.05 6.65 1.68
N THR A 105 9.42 7.59 0.97
CA THR A 105 9.35 7.55 -0.50
C THR A 105 10.75 7.64 -1.12
N VAL A 106 11.66 8.45 -0.58
CA VAL A 106 13.06 8.49 -1.04
C VAL A 106 13.75 7.15 -0.81
N ARG A 107 13.55 6.49 0.34
CA ARG A 107 14.14 5.16 0.59
C ARG A 107 13.68 4.13 -0.45
N LEU A 108 12.40 4.15 -0.81
CA LEU A 108 11.86 3.27 -1.85
C LEU A 108 12.46 3.57 -3.23
N ALA A 109 12.74 4.85 -3.54
CA ALA A 109 13.30 5.24 -4.83
C ALA A 109 14.77 4.80 -5.03
N VAL A 110 15.47 4.41 -3.96
CA VAL A 110 16.88 4.02 -3.97
C VAL A 110 17.12 2.55 -3.55
N ALA A 111 16.05 1.80 -3.27
CA ALA A 111 16.08 0.38 -2.92
C ALA A 111 16.15 -0.48 -4.20
#